data_AF-A0A022QU75-F1
#
_entry.id   AF-A0A022QU75-F1
#
_cell.length_a   1.000
_cell.length_b   1.000
_cell.length_c   1.000
_cell.angle_alpha   90.00
_cell.angle_beta   90.00
_cell.angle_gamma   90.00
#
_symmetry.space_group_name_H-M   'P 1'
#
loop_
_entity.id
_entity.type
_entity.pdbx_description
1 polymer ?
#
loop_
_entity_poly.entity_id
_entity_poly.type
_entity_poly.pdbx_seq_one_letter_code
_entity_poly.pdbx_strand_id
1 'polypeptide(L)' 'MGIVGNLNSEQLQFFNSDGYLVLESFASSDEVKSLRLQMDQLLDQFDCSTSASIFSTKNQQTTTDDYFFESAEKISFFFE' A
#
# COMPACT_ATOMS: atom_id res chain seq x y z
N MET A 1 6.24 6.04 -21.51
CA MET A 1 5.47 7.22 -21.91
C MET A 1 4.53 7.50 -20.75
N GLY A 2 4.91 8.40 -19.85
CA GLY A 2 4.16 8.70 -18.63
C GLY A 2 2.83 9.36 -18.96
N ILE A 3 1.82 8.99 -18.19
CA ILE A 3 0.45 9.52 -18.22
C ILE A 3 0.45 11.05 -18.35
N VAL A 4 -0.26 11.55 -19.35
CA VAL A 4 -0.60 12.96 -19.49
C VAL A 4 -1.51 13.31 -18.32
N GLY A 5 -1.04 14.16 -17.41
CA GLY A 5 -1.61 14.40 -16.08
C GLY A 5 -2.97 15.11 -16.02
N ASN A 6 -3.89 14.84 -16.95
CA ASN A 6 -5.24 15.39 -16.93
C ASN A 6 -6.28 14.29 -17.11
N LEU A 7 -7.19 14.19 -16.13
CA LEU A 7 -8.40 13.37 -16.23
C LEU A 7 -9.37 14.02 -17.22
N ASN A 8 -9.98 13.23 -18.08
CA ASN A 8 -11.02 13.73 -18.97
C ASN A 8 -12.37 13.89 -18.23
N SER A 9 -13.32 14.60 -18.84
CA SER A 9 -14.62 14.89 -18.21
C SER A 9 -15.44 13.63 -17.89
N GLU A 10 -15.33 12.58 -18.70
CA GLU A 10 -16.03 11.30 -18.47
C GLU A 10 -15.43 10.56 -17.27
N GLN A 11 -14.09 10.52 -17.17
CA GLN A 11 -13.37 9.94 -16.04
C GLN A 11 -13.68 10.68 -14.73
N LEU A 12 -13.79 12.01 -14.78
CA LEU A 12 -14.20 12.81 -13.62
C LEU A 12 -15.65 12.53 -13.22
N GLN A 13 -16.55 12.41 -14.20
CA GLN A 13 -17.95 12.07 -13.93
C GLN A 13 -18.08 10.68 -13.32
N PHE A 14 -17.36 9.69 -13.87
CA PHE A 14 -17.30 8.33 -13.33
C PHE A 14 -16.77 8.33 -11.90
N PHE A 15 -15.64 8.98 -11.64
CA PHE A 15 -15.08 9.08 -10.29
C PHE A 15 -16.08 9.69 -9.28
N ASN A 16 -16.81 10.74 -9.68
CA ASN A 16 -17.81 11.37 -8.83
C ASN A 16 -19.06 10.51 -8.59
N SER A 17 -19.42 9.65 -9.54
CA SER A 17 -20.61 8.78 -9.45
C SER A 17 -20.31 7.48 -8.71
N ASP A 18 -19.17 6.86 -8.97
CA ASP A 18 -18.83 5.51 -8.55
C ASP A 18 -17.81 5.46 -7.40
N GLY A 19 -17.14 6.58 -7.10
CA GLY A 19 -16.19 6.71 -5.98
C GLY A 19 -14.79 6.12 -6.24
N TYR A 20 -14.52 5.63 -7.44
CA TYR A 20 -13.21 5.14 -7.88
C TYR A 20 -13.00 5.40 -9.37
N LEU A 21 -11.77 5.22 -9.84
CA LEU A 21 -11.42 5.33 -11.25
C LEU A 21 -10.31 4.35 -11.61
N VAL A 22 -10.44 3.65 -12.73
CA VAL A 22 -9.38 2.78 -13.27
C VAL A 22 -8.56 3.58 -14.29
N LEU A 23 -7.27 3.75 -13.99
CA LEU A 23 -6.30 4.38 -14.89
C LEU A 23 -5.36 3.33 -15.45
N GLU A 24 -5.65 2.91 -16.68
CA GLU A 24 -4.81 1.96 -17.41
C GLU A 24 -3.43 2.56 -17.67
N SER A 25 -2.39 1.72 -17.52
CA SER A 25 -0.99 2.12 -17.75
C SER A 25 -0.54 3.35 -16.95
N PHE A 26 -1.06 3.51 -15.73
CA PHE A 26 -0.66 4.61 -14.82
C PHE A 26 0.84 4.59 -14.51
N ALA A 27 1.36 3.43 -14.09
CA ALA A 27 2.79 3.24 -13.86
C ALA A 27 3.44 2.57 -15.08
N SER A 28 4.63 3.02 -15.42
CA SER A 28 5.46 2.33 -16.42
C SER A 28 5.97 0.98 -15.89
N SER A 29 6.31 0.06 -16.78
CA SER A 29 6.87 -1.25 -16.40
C SER A 29 8.13 -1.13 -15.55
N ASP A 30 8.95 -0.09 -15.79
CA ASP A 30 10.17 0.17 -15.02
C ASP A 30 9.87 0.68 -13.60
N GLU A 31 8.86 1.54 -13.43
CA GLU A 31 8.40 1.97 -12.11
C GLU A 31 7.83 0.80 -11.30
N VAL A 32 7.01 -0.05 -11.93
CA VAL A 32 6.46 -1.26 -11.28
C VAL A 32 7.60 -2.20 -10.87
N LYS A 33 8.60 -2.40 -11.73
CA LYS A 33 9.76 -3.24 -11.42
C LYS A 33 10.59 -2.65 -10.27
N SER A 34 10.79 -1.34 -10.26
CA SER A 34 11.55 -0.65 -9.21
C SER A 34 10.86 -0.77 -7.85
N LEU A 35 9.53 -0.59 -7.80
CA LEU A 35 8.73 -0.78 -6.59
C LEU A 35 8.83 -2.21 -6.05
N ARG A 36 8.76 -3.22 -6.93
CA ARG A 36 8.92 -4.63 -6.53
C ARG A 36 10.30 -4.90 -5.94
N LEU A 37 11.37 -4.41 -6.59
CA LEU A 37 12.73 -4.57 -6.09
C LEU A 37 12.94 -3.89 -4.73
N GLN A 38 12.35 -2.71 -4.52
CA GLN A 38 12.39 -2.06 -3.21
C GLN A 38 11.68 -2.89 -2.14
N MET A 39 10.53 -3.50 -2.47
CA MET A 39 9.83 -4.38 -1.55
C MET A 39 10.67 -5.61 -1.19
N ASP A 40 11.33 -6.25 -2.16
CA ASP A 40 12.22 -7.39 -1.91
C ASP A 40 13.35 -7.02 -0.94
N GLN A 41 13.96 -5.85 -1.13
CA GLN A 41 15.02 -5.35 -0.23
C GLN A 41 14.50 -5.05 1.19
N LEU A 42 13.28 -4.55 1.31
CA LEU A 42 12.65 -4.30 2.60
C LEU A 42 12.37 -5.62 3.35
N LEU A 43 11.92 -6.65 2.62
CA LEU A 43 11.69 -7.98 3.18
C LEU A 43 12.98 -8.68 3.59
N ASP A 44 14.04 -8.58 2.80
CA ASP A 44 15.36 -9.14 3.13
C ASP A 44 15.94 -8.53 4.41
N GLN A 45 15.64 -7.26 4.68
CA GLN A 45 16.06 -6.54 5.88
C GLN A 45 15.07 -6.67 7.05
N PHE A 46 13.87 -7.19 6.80
CA PHE A 46 12.83 -7.30 7.80
C PHE A 46 13.07 -8.51 8.71
N ASP A 47 13.17 -8.26 10.01
CA ASP A 47 13.26 -9.30 11.02
C ASP A 47 11.88 -9.58 11.63
N CYS A 48 11.22 -10.64 11.14
CA CYS A 48 9.93 -11.12 11.64
C CYS A 48 9.90 -11.40 13.16
N SER A 49 11.06 -11.59 13.80
CA SER A 49 11.12 -11.96 15.22
C SER A 49 10.84 -10.79 16.18
N THR A 50 10.96 -9.54 15.72
CA THR A 50 10.93 -8.36 16.60
C THR A 50 9.63 -7.54 16.53
N SER A 51 8.81 -7.69 15.48
CA SER A 51 7.75 -6.72 15.20
C SER A 51 6.55 -7.24 14.37
N ALA A 52 6.37 -8.56 14.24
CA ALA A 52 5.23 -9.10 13.51
C ALA A 52 3.92 -8.86 14.30
N SER A 53 3.11 -7.91 13.83
CA SER A 53 1.74 -7.70 14.32
C SER A 53 0.78 -8.57 13.52
N ILE A 54 0.12 -9.50 14.20
CA ILE A 54 -0.86 -10.43 13.62
C ILE A 54 -2.25 -9.85 13.86
N PHE A 55 -2.99 -9.57 12.78
CA PHE A 55 -4.38 -9.13 12.87
C PHE A 55 -5.29 -10.34 13.10
N SER A 56 -5.82 -10.48 14.33
CA SER A 56 -6.78 -11.54 14.65
C SER A 56 -8.09 -10.98 15.19
N THR A 57 -9.20 -11.38 14.57
CA THR A 57 -10.57 -11.01 14.97
C THR A 57 -11.02 -11.58 16.32
N LYS A 58 -10.18 -12.38 16.99
CA LYS A 58 -10.51 -13.07 18.26
C LYS A 58 -9.72 -12.59 19.48
N ASN A 59 -8.56 -11.96 19.29
CA ASN A 59 -7.69 -11.51 20.39
C ASN A 59 -7.04 -10.17 20.03
N GLN A 60 -7.85 -9.11 20.08
CA GLN A 60 -7.40 -7.73 19.97
C GLN A 60 -7.01 -7.24 21.37
N GLN A 61 -5.83 -7.60 21.87
CA GLN A 61 -5.37 -7.09 23.17
C GLN A 61 -4.01 -6.39 23.03
N THR A 62 -4.13 -5.08 22.75
CA THR A 62 -3.21 -4.00 23.12
C THR A 62 -1.90 -3.86 22.34
N THR A 63 -1.23 -4.93 21.91
CA THR A 63 0.05 -4.82 21.18
C THR A 63 -0.12 -4.50 19.70
N THR A 64 -1.22 -4.98 19.09
CA THR A 64 -1.58 -4.71 17.69
C THR A 64 -1.90 -3.23 17.48
N ASP A 65 -2.52 -2.59 18.47
CA ASP A 65 -3.03 -1.21 18.35
C ASP A 65 -1.87 -0.20 18.32
N ASP A 66 -0.94 -0.25 19.29
CA ASP A 66 0.19 0.71 19.33
C ASP A 66 1.11 0.55 18.12
N TYR A 67 1.41 -0.69 17.70
CA TYR A 67 2.22 -0.94 16.50
C TYR A 67 1.53 -0.43 15.22
N PHE A 68 0.20 -0.54 15.14
CA PHE A 68 -0.60 -0.02 14.03
C PHE A 68 -0.69 1.51 14.04
N PHE A 69 -0.84 2.14 15.21
CA PHE A 69 -0.84 3.60 15.29
C PHE A 69 0.54 4.18 14.95
N GLU A 70 1.62 3.56 15.43
CA GLU A 70 2.98 3.98 15.11
C GLU A 70 3.38 3.71 13.66
N SER A 71 2.69 2.80 12.96
CA SER A 71 2.98 2.54 11.53
C SER A 71 2.62 3.71 10.62
N ALA A 72 1.89 4.72 11.10
CA ALA A 72 1.62 5.93 10.34
C ALA A 72 2.91 6.66 9.93
N GLU A 73 3.98 6.54 10.73
CA GLU A 73 5.28 7.19 10.50
C GLU A 73 6.42 6.20 10.20
N LYS A 74 6.14 4.89 10.16
CA LYS A 74 7.14 3.81 10.01
C LYS A 74 6.76 2.83 8.91
N ILE A 75 7.75 2.13 8.36
CA ILE A 75 7.50 0.96 7.49
C ILE A 75 7.24 -0.24 8.41
N SER A 76 5.97 -0.64 8.49
CA SER A 76 5.52 -1.76 9.30
C SER A 76 4.97 -2.89 8.43
N PHE A 77 5.12 -4.12 8.90
CA PHE A 77 4.69 -5.33 8.19
C PHE A 77 3.55 -5.98 8.96
N PHE A 78 2.46 -6.27 8.25
CA PHE A 78 1.23 -6.80 8.84
C PHE A 78 0.95 -8.20 8.29
N PHE A 79 0.58 -9.11 9.18
CA PHE A 79 0.27 -10.49 8.87
C PHE A 79 -1.20 -10.79 9.18
N GLU A 80 -1.80 -11.67 8.38
CA GLU A 80 -3.14 -12.23 8.57
C GLU A 80 -3.07 -13.63 9.19
#